data_AF-A0AA43EFU6-F1
#
_entry.id   AF-A0AA43EFU6-F1
#
_cell.length_a   1.000
_cell.length_b   1.000
_cell.length_c   1.000
_cell.angle_alpha   90.00
_cell.angle_beta   90.00
_cell.angle_gamma   90.00
#
_symmetry.space_group_name_H-M   'P 1'
#
loop_
_entity.id
_entity.type
_entity.pdbx_description
1 polymer ?
#
loop_
_entity_poly.entity_id
_entity_poly.type
_entity_poly.pdbx_seq_one_letter_code
_entity_poly.pdbx_strand_id
1 'polypeptide(L)'
;MITSQGKRIAYDCAGVARAVYLEHGIDLYRATSREMNANGVRLIHNHVHRHGVLHRGPDVMPGDLVFFDNTWDFNGDGEANDPLTHIGIVEEVEPDGTVVFISRVASAIERYRMNLEQPHIHRTGDGRVLNDYIRRKHPTDPVDTARLTGELFAFYGNLLSPWEDLPGDDTIVQIQDRQDLPKPSVSTIREP
;
A
#
# COMPACT_ATOMS: atom_id res chain seq x y z
N MET A 1 12.11 -9.64 11.81
CA MET A 1 11.72 -8.30 12.28
C MET A 1 12.69 -7.31 11.67
N ILE A 2 12.18 -6.21 11.12
CA ILE A 2 12.99 -5.07 10.64
C ILE A 2 12.66 -3.82 11.46
N THR A 3 13.53 -2.80 11.41
CA THR A 3 13.30 -1.50 12.06
C THR A 3 13.21 -0.43 10.98
N SER A 4 12.14 0.36 10.97
CA SER A 4 12.01 1.58 10.16
C SER A 4 11.42 2.69 11.03
N GLN A 5 12.01 3.89 10.96
CA GLN A 5 11.68 5.05 11.81
C GLN A 5 11.50 4.72 13.31
N GLY A 6 12.36 3.85 13.85
CA GLY A 6 12.33 3.44 15.26
C GLY A 6 11.19 2.47 15.62
N LYS A 7 10.36 2.04 14.66
CA LYS A 7 9.29 1.06 14.87
C LYS A 7 9.74 -0.34 14.48
N ARG A 8 9.37 -1.33 15.30
CA ARG A 8 9.55 -2.75 14.98
C ARG A 8 8.47 -3.20 14.00
N ILE A 9 8.88 -3.82 12.90
CA ILE A 9 8.00 -4.25 11.82
C ILE A 9 8.17 -5.74 11.57
N ALA A 10 7.05 -6.47 11.47
CA ALA A 10 7.03 -7.86 11.05
C ALA A 10 7.58 -7.96 9.62
N TYR A 11 8.35 -8.99 9.30
CA TYR A 11 8.91 -9.12 7.96
C TYR A 11 7.98 -9.98 7.09
N ASP A 12 6.79 -9.46 6.83
CA ASP A 12 5.72 -10.04 6.02
C ASP A 12 5.20 -9.00 5.00
N CYS A 13 4.16 -9.33 4.23
CA CYS A 13 3.60 -8.42 3.22
C CYS A 13 3.13 -7.09 3.81
N ALA A 14 2.36 -7.13 4.90
CA ALA A 14 1.85 -5.95 5.58
C ALA A 14 2.98 -5.10 6.19
N GLY A 15 4.00 -5.75 6.75
CA GLY A 15 5.15 -5.05 7.29
C GLY A 15 5.99 -4.36 6.23
N VAL A 16 6.23 -4.99 5.08
CA VAL A 16 6.90 -4.31 3.95
C VAL A 16 6.08 -3.12 3.46
N ALA A 17 4.76 -3.28 3.28
CA ALA A 17 3.91 -2.17 2.88
C ALA A 17 3.95 -1.00 3.88
N ARG A 18 3.86 -1.32 5.18
CA ARG A 18 3.97 -0.35 6.26
C ARG A 18 5.33 0.35 6.30
N ALA A 19 6.43 -0.38 6.06
CA ALA A 19 7.76 0.21 6.07
C ALA A 19 7.90 1.28 4.96
N VAL A 20 7.43 0.99 3.75
CA VAL A 20 7.47 1.96 2.63
C VAL A 20 6.67 3.21 2.98
N TYR A 21 5.43 3.07 3.45
CA TYR A 21 4.60 4.22 3.83
C TYR A 21 5.18 5.00 5.03
N LEU A 22 5.81 4.32 5.99
CA LEU A 22 6.50 4.97 7.11
C LEU A 22 7.65 5.85 6.63
N GLU A 23 8.46 5.42 5.66
CA GLU A 23 9.52 6.27 5.09
C GLU A 23 8.97 7.58 4.51
N HIS A 24 7.69 7.61 4.11
CA HIS A 24 6.97 8.82 3.68
C HIS A 24 6.16 9.52 4.79
N GLY A 25 6.36 9.15 6.05
CA GLY A 25 5.73 9.76 7.23
C GLY A 25 4.30 9.27 7.52
N ILE A 26 3.80 8.27 6.80
CA ILE A 26 2.45 7.72 6.96
C ILE A 26 2.53 6.40 7.73
N ASP A 27 2.04 6.38 8.96
CA ASP A 27 1.95 5.12 9.72
C ASP A 27 0.59 4.45 9.53
N LEU A 28 0.58 3.43 8.67
CA LEU A 28 -0.62 2.63 8.35
C LEU A 28 -1.26 1.93 9.55
N TYR A 29 -0.59 1.85 10.72
CA TYR A 29 -1.15 1.26 11.95
C TYR A 29 -1.58 2.30 12.99
N ARG A 30 -1.41 3.60 12.72
CA ARG A 30 -1.53 4.68 13.73
C ARG A 30 -2.90 4.75 14.42
N ALA A 31 -3.94 4.18 13.82
CA ALA A 31 -5.32 4.25 14.30
C ALA A 31 -5.83 2.98 15.01
N THR A 32 -4.98 1.98 15.27
CA THR A 32 -5.39 0.66 15.77
C THR A 32 -4.71 0.31 17.10
N SER A 33 -4.92 1.12 18.13
CA SER A 33 -4.51 0.78 19.51
C SER A 33 -5.37 -0.32 20.16
N ARG A 34 -6.29 -0.96 19.43
CA ARG A 34 -7.34 -1.82 20.03
C ARG A 34 -7.58 -3.19 19.39
N GLU A 35 -6.90 -3.55 18.31
CA GLU A 35 -7.08 -4.85 17.64
C GLU A 35 -5.82 -5.72 17.81
N MET A 36 -5.57 -6.21 19.02
CA MET A 36 -4.37 -6.99 19.36
C MET A 36 -4.23 -8.33 18.59
N ASN A 37 -5.25 -8.74 17.84
CA ASN A 37 -5.31 -10.03 17.13
C ASN A 37 -5.58 -9.90 15.62
N ALA A 38 -5.64 -8.69 15.05
CA ALA A 38 -5.87 -8.53 13.62
C ALA A 38 -4.59 -8.80 12.81
N ASN A 39 -4.69 -9.50 11.67
CA ASN A 39 -3.57 -9.64 10.75
C ASN A 39 -3.14 -8.26 10.22
N GLY A 40 -1.87 -8.09 9.85
CA GLY A 40 -1.35 -6.78 9.44
C GLY A 40 -2.11 -6.16 8.27
N VAL A 41 -2.60 -6.98 7.34
CA VAL A 41 -3.39 -6.54 6.18
C VAL A 41 -4.70 -5.87 6.61
N ARG A 42 -5.41 -6.47 7.58
CA ARG A 42 -6.63 -5.92 8.19
C ARG A 42 -6.38 -4.57 8.85
N LEU A 43 -5.25 -4.41 9.54
CA LEU A 43 -4.88 -3.14 10.16
C LEU A 43 -4.70 -2.05 9.10
N ILE A 44 -4.01 -2.36 7.99
CA ILE A 44 -3.84 -1.43 6.87
C ILE A 44 -5.19 -1.12 6.22
N HIS A 45 -5.98 -2.13 5.90
CA HIS A 45 -7.33 -1.96 5.36
C HIS A 45 -8.17 -1.00 6.23
N ASN A 46 -8.18 -1.22 7.55
CA ASN A 46 -8.95 -0.40 8.48
C ASN A 46 -8.45 1.04 8.54
N HIS A 47 -7.18 1.29 8.24
CA HIS A 47 -6.61 2.62 8.12
C HIS A 47 -7.03 3.28 6.79
N VAL A 48 -6.88 2.58 5.67
CA VAL A 48 -7.32 3.06 4.34
C VAL A 48 -8.81 3.38 4.34
N HIS A 49 -9.64 2.50 4.89
CA HIS A 49 -11.08 2.70 4.96
C HIS A 49 -11.47 3.98 5.74
N ARG A 50 -10.66 4.40 6.71
CA ARG A 50 -10.92 5.59 7.54
C ARG A 50 -10.35 6.88 6.96
N HIS A 51 -9.25 6.79 6.20
CA HIS A 51 -8.43 7.94 5.83
C HIS A 51 -8.19 8.08 4.33
N GLY A 52 -8.71 7.16 3.53
CA GLY A 52 -8.55 7.11 2.09
C GLY A 52 -9.78 6.54 1.41
N VAL A 53 -9.58 5.95 0.24
CA VAL A 53 -10.64 5.41 -0.63
C VAL A 53 -10.33 3.95 -0.97
N LEU A 54 -11.33 3.08 -0.85
CA LEU A 54 -11.29 1.72 -1.38
C LEU A 54 -12.07 1.68 -2.70
N HIS A 55 -11.48 1.11 -3.74
CA HIS A 55 -12.14 1.02 -5.05
C HIS A 55 -11.75 -0.24 -5.81
N ARG A 56 -12.55 -0.57 -6.83
CA ARG A 56 -12.25 -1.62 -7.83
C ARG A 56 -12.12 -1.06 -9.25
N GLY A 57 -12.25 0.25 -9.39
CA GLY A 57 -12.23 0.95 -10.67
C GLY A 57 -10.83 1.04 -11.28
N PRO A 58 -10.75 1.44 -12.57
CA PRO A 58 -9.51 1.48 -13.34
C PRO A 58 -8.52 2.57 -12.90
N ASP A 59 -8.95 3.50 -12.04
CA ASP A 59 -8.18 4.66 -11.60
C ASP A 59 -7.06 4.32 -10.60
N VAL A 60 -6.48 3.12 -10.69
CA VAL A 60 -5.35 2.70 -9.85
C VAL A 60 -4.07 3.41 -10.30
N MET A 61 -3.30 3.90 -9.33
CA MET A 61 -2.10 4.69 -9.56
C MET A 61 -0.89 4.11 -8.81
N PRO A 62 0.35 4.39 -9.26
CA PRO A 62 1.55 4.12 -8.49
C PRO A 62 1.45 4.66 -7.05
N GLY A 63 1.79 3.82 -6.08
CA GLY A 63 1.66 4.10 -4.65
C GLY A 63 0.38 3.57 -4.02
N ASP A 64 -0.66 3.26 -4.79
CA ASP A 64 -1.86 2.61 -4.26
C ASP A 64 -1.55 1.24 -3.66
N LEU A 65 -2.38 0.82 -2.71
CA LEU A 65 -2.34 -0.51 -2.13
C LEU A 65 -3.24 -1.44 -2.95
N VAL A 66 -2.80 -2.67 -3.17
CA VAL A 66 -3.61 -3.73 -3.78
C VAL A 66 -3.86 -4.83 -2.75
N PHE A 67 -5.12 -5.20 -2.56
CA PHE A 67 -5.54 -6.21 -1.59
C PHE A 67 -6.00 -7.49 -2.29
N PHE A 68 -5.71 -8.63 -1.65
CA PHE A 68 -6.12 -9.95 -2.14
C PHE A 68 -6.75 -10.77 -1.02
N ASP A 69 -7.71 -11.59 -1.42
CA ASP A 69 -8.39 -12.58 -0.59
C ASP A 69 -7.85 -13.99 -0.92
N ASN A 70 -8.02 -14.93 0.00
CA ASN A 70 -7.83 -16.37 -0.23
C ASN A 70 -6.43 -16.80 -0.73
N THR A 71 -5.40 -15.97 -0.54
CA THR A 71 -4.02 -16.28 -0.97
C THR A 71 -3.34 -17.37 -0.14
N TRP A 72 -3.91 -17.68 1.02
CA TRP A 72 -3.63 -18.84 1.86
C TRP A 72 -4.80 -19.05 2.83
N ASP A 73 -4.93 -20.26 3.35
CA ASP A 73 -5.94 -20.65 4.35
C ASP A 73 -5.55 -20.07 5.72
N PHE A 74 -6.11 -18.91 6.04
CA PHE A 74 -5.78 -18.13 7.24
C PHE A 74 -6.42 -18.73 8.50
N ASN A 75 -7.64 -19.24 8.38
CA ASN A 75 -8.40 -19.75 9.51
C ASN A 75 -8.21 -21.27 9.76
N GLY A 76 -7.68 -22.00 8.77
CA GLY A 76 -7.36 -23.42 8.85
C GLY A 76 -8.52 -24.37 8.55
N ASP A 77 -9.61 -23.91 7.93
CA ASP A 77 -10.80 -24.72 7.61
C ASP A 77 -10.73 -25.38 6.22
N GLY A 78 -9.73 -25.01 5.41
CA GLY A 78 -9.52 -25.54 4.07
C GLY A 78 -10.45 -24.97 3.00
N GLU A 79 -11.24 -23.93 3.31
CA GLU A 79 -12.12 -23.25 2.37
C GLU A 79 -11.48 -21.96 1.82
N ALA A 80 -11.95 -21.50 0.66
CA ALA A 80 -11.54 -20.22 0.09
C ALA A 80 -12.45 -19.08 0.61
N ASN A 81 -12.44 -18.86 1.92
CA ASN A 81 -13.33 -17.93 2.62
C ASN A 81 -12.60 -16.92 3.52
N ASP A 82 -11.30 -16.71 3.29
CA ASP A 82 -10.44 -15.81 4.06
C ASP A 82 -10.22 -14.47 3.34
N PRO A 83 -10.90 -13.39 3.78
CA PRO A 83 -10.65 -12.07 3.24
C PRO A 83 -9.36 -11.46 3.80
N LEU A 84 -8.74 -10.57 3.02
CA LEU A 84 -7.61 -9.74 3.45
C LEU A 84 -6.41 -10.57 3.89
N THR A 85 -6.02 -11.53 3.05
CA THR A 85 -4.89 -12.44 3.32
C THR A 85 -3.58 -11.94 2.75
N HIS A 86 -3.61 -10.97 1.82
CA HIS A 86 -2.41 -10.37 1.24
C HIS A 86 -2.59 -8.91 0.82
N ILE A 87 -1.47 -8.21 0.71
CA ILE A 87 -1.40 -6.82 0.27
C ILE A 87 -0.10 -6.58 -0.52
N GLY A 88 -0.13 -5.68 -1.49
CA GLY A 88 1.04 -5.15 -2.18
C GLY A 88 0.94 -3.64 -2.39
N ILE A 89 2.01 -3.04 -2.91
CA ILE A 89 2.06 -1.62 -3.31
C ILE A 89 2.21 -1.56 -4.83
N VAL A 90 1.31 -0.84 -5.50
CA VAL A 90 1.35 -0.62 -6.94
C VAL A 90 2.59 0.19 -7.28
N GLU A 91 3.40 -0.32 -8.20
CA GLU A 91 4.59 0.33 -8.72
C GLU A 91 4.30 1.03 -10.05
N GLU A 92 3.62 0.34 -10.96
CA GLU A 92 3.25 0.87 -12.28
C GLU A 92 1.98 0.21 -12.81
N VAL A 93 1.35 0.90 -13.77
CA VAL A 93 0.25 0.36 -14.58
C VAL A 93 0.71 0.40 -16.04
N GLU A 94 0.84 -0.76 -16.64
CA GLU A 94 1.27 -0.91 -18.03
C GLU A 94 0.15 -0.49 -19.00
N PRO A 95 0.47 -0.14 -20.27
CA PRO A 95 -0.53 0.34 -21.24
C PRO A 95 -1.69 -0.62 -21.54
N ASP A 96 -1.53 -1.91 -21.28
CA ASP A 96 -2.57 -2.94 -21.44
C ASP A 96 -3.39 -3.18 -20.16
N GLY A 97 -3.28 -2.29 -19.17
CA GLY A 97 -3.97 -2.40 -17.89
C GLY A 97 -3.33 -3.40 -16.91
N THR A 98 -2.19 -4.00 -17.25
CA THR A 98 -1.46 -4.85 -16.31
C THR A 98 -0.87 -4.01 -15.19
N VAL A 99 -1.29 -4.27 -13.96
CA VAL A 99 -0.75 -3.65 -12.75
C VAL A 99 0.47 -4.43 -12.31
N VAL A 100 1.60 -3.73 -12.17
CA VAL A 100 2.80 -4.26 -11.53
C VAL A 100 2.86 -3.73 -10.12
N PHE A 101 3.00 -4.62 -9.16
CA PHE A 101 3.05 -4.28 -7.74
C PHE A 101 4.18 -5.02 -7.03
N ILE A 102 4.71 -4.38 -6.00
CA ILE A 102 5.72 -4.95 -5.13
C ILE A 102 5.02 -5.54 -3.92
N SER A 103 5.34 -6.78 -3.60
CA SER A 103 4.91 -7.41 -2.36
C SER A 103 5.96 -8.39 -1.86
N ARG A 104 5.75 -8.88 -0.64
CA ARG A 104 6.54 -9.93 -0.03
C ARG A 104 5.72 -11.21 0.12
N VAL A 105 6.01 -12.22 -0.70
CA VAL A 105 5.51 -13.59 -0.53
C VAL A 105 6.67 -14.48 -0.07
N ALA A 106 6.40 -15.41 0.86
CA ALA A 106 7.40 -16.32 1.43
C ALA A 106 8.65 -15.62 2.02
N SER A 107 9.78 -15.61 1.31
CA SER A 107 11.08 -15.12 1.80
C SER A 107 11.62 -13.88 1.08
N ALA A 108 10.98 -13.44 -0.01
CA ALA A 108 11.51 -12.40 -0.88
C ALA A 108 10.49 -11.28 -1.13
N ILE A 109 11.02 -10.08 -1.40
CA ILE A 109 10.26 -8.96 -1.96
C ILE A 109 10.41 -9.08 -3.47
N GLU A 110 9.28 -9.16 -4.17
CA GLU A 110 9.24 -9.40 -5.62
C GLU A 110 8.23 -8.46 -6.28
N ARG A 111 8.38 -8.30 -7.60
CA ARG A 111 7.39 -7.66 -8.47
C ARG A 111 6.44 -8.70 -9.02
N TYR A 112 5.15 -8.44 -8.88
CA TYR A 112 4.06 -9.27 -9.37
C TYR A 112 3.25 -8.50 -10.40
N ARG A 113 2.65 -9.24 -11.34
CA ARG A 113 1.76 -8.72 -12.37
C ARG A 113 0.33 -9.15 -12.09
N MET A 114 -0.61 -8.28 -12.40
CA MET A 114 -2.04 -8.54 -12.33
C MET A 114 -2.76 -7.84 -13.48
N ASN A 115 -3.50 -8.59 -14.28
CA ASN A 115 -4.34 -8.05 -15.33
C ASN A 115 -5.78 -8.50 -15.10
N LEU A 116 -6.65 -7.54 -14.78
CA LEU A 116 -8.05 -7.79 -14.43
C LEU A 116 -8.96 -7.96 -15.65
N GLU A 117 -8.51 -7.63 -16.87
CA GLU A 117 -9.24 -7.94 -18.10
C GLU A 117 -9.13 -9.44 -18.44
N GLN A 118 -8.03 -10.07 -18.03
CA GLN A 118 -7.73 -11.48 -18.28
C GLN A 118 -7.33 -12.21 -16.98
N PRO A 119 -8.18 -12.24 -15.95
CA PRO A 119 -7.80 -12.62 -14.59
C PRO A 119 -7.34 -14.09 -14.46
N HIS A 120 -7.87 -14.97 -15.29
CA HIS A 120 -7.56 -16.42 -15.28
C HIS A 120 -6.35 -16.80 -16.14
N ILE A 121 -5.69 -15.83 -16.79
CA ILE A 121 -4.58 -16.10 -17.71
C ILE A 121 -3.26 -15.74 -17.01
N HIS A 122 -2.43 -16.76 -16.74
CA HIS A 122 -1.08 -16.53 -16.23
C HIS A 122 -0.19 -15.87 -17.27
N ARG A 123 -0.21 -16.40 -18.50
CA ARG A 123 0.70 -16.03 -19.57
C ARG A 123 -0.01 -16.10 -20.92
N THR A 124 0.22 -15.12 -21.77
CA THR A 124 -0.25 -15.08 -23.16
C THR A 124 0.46 -16.12 -24.04
N GLY A 125 -0.06 -16.35 -25.24
CA GLY A 125 0.53 -17.29 -26.20
C GLY A 125 1.94 -16.91 -26.67
N ASP A 126 2.29 -15.63 -26.67
CA ASP A 126 3.63 -15.10 -26.99
C ASP A 126 4.56 -15.02 -25.77
N GLY A 127 4.09 -15.41 -24.59
CA GLY A 127 4.93 -15.61 -23.41
C GLY A 127 4.94 -14.45 -22.41
N ARG A 128 4.18 -13.37 -22.62
CA ARG A 128 4.02 -12.26 -21.65
C ARG A 128 3.23 -12.74 -20.43
N VAL A 129 3.73 -12.45 -19.23
CA VAL A 129 3.02 -12.76 -17.98
C VAL A 129 1.96 -11.67 -17.75
N LEU A 130 0.71 -12.08 -17.53
CA LEU A 130 -0.39 -11.18 -17.20
C LEU A 130 -0.73 -11.24 -15.71
N ASN A 131 -0.74 -12.45 -15.13
CA ASN A 131 -1.04 -12.66 -13.72
C ASN A 131 -0.02 -13.61 -13.10
N ASP A 132 0.69 -13.19 -12.07
CA ASP A 132 1.60 -14.06 -11.33
C ASP A 132 0.85 -14.99 -10.36
N TYR A 133 1.49 -16.08 -9.95
CA TYR A 133 0.97 -16.94 -8.89
C TYR A 133 1.24 -16.30 -7.53
N ILE A 134 0.17 -15.98 -6.80
CA ILE A 134 0.27 -15.42 -5.45
C ILE A 134 -0.07 -16.45 -4.35
N ARG A 135 -0.82 -17.49 -4.71
CA ARG A 135 -1.15 -18.63 -3.83
C ARG A 135 -0.30 -19.85 -4.16
N ARG A 136 0.29 -20.44 -3.11
CA ARG A 136 1.02 -21.71 -3.21
C ARG A 136 0.03 -22.85 -3.53
N LYS A 137 0.42 -23.77 -4.42
CA LYS A 137 -0.33 -25.01 -4.65
C LYS A 137 -0.12 -25.98 -3.48
N HIS A 138 -1.20 -26.50 -2.93
CA HIS A 138 -1.18 -27.65 -2.04
C HIS A 138 -1.67 -28.91 -2.77
N PRO A 139 -1.16 -30.11 -2.41
CA PRO A 139 -1.61 -31.36 -3.02
C PRO A 139 -3.10 -31.66 -2.84
N THR A 140 -3.70 -31.11 -1.78
CA THR A 140 -5.12 -31.27 -1.43
C THR A 140 -6.02 -30.23 -2.08
N ASP A 141 -5.44 -29.25 -2.78
CA ASP A 141 -6.24 -28.22 -3.45
C ASP A 141 -7.08 -28.82 -4.57
N PRO A 142 -8.37 -28.45 -4.68
CA PRO A 142 -9.15 -28.66 -5.89
C PRO A 142 -8.44 -28.16 -7.15
N VAL A 143 -8.66 -28.83 -8.28
CA VAL A 143 -8.00 -28.54 -9.56
C VAL A 143 -8.22 -27.09 -10.02
N ASP A 144 -9.40 -26.56 -9.72
CA ASP A 144 -9.92 -25.24 -10.07
C ASP A 144 -9.66 -24.17 -8.99
N THR A 145 -8.85 -24.48 -7.98
CA THR A 145 -8.52 -23.49 -6.95
C THR A 145 -7.83 -22.28 -7.59
N ALA A 146 -8.41 -21.09 -7.38
CA ALA A 146 -7.87 -19.82 -7.82
C ALA A 146 -6.49 -19.56 -7.20
N ARG A 147 -5.53 -19.11 -8.01
CA ARG A 147 -4.14 -18.93 -7.56
C ARG A 147 -3.43 -17.73 -8.16
N LEU A 148 -4.00 -17.15 -9.19
CA LEU A 148 -3.43 -16.00 -9.87
C LEU A 148 -3.84 -14.71 -9.15
N THR A 149 -2.99 -13.70 -9.26
CA THR A 149 -3.25 -12.35 -8.73
C THR A 149 -4.60 -11.81 -9.19
N GLY A 150 -4.92 -11.91 -10.49
CA GLY A 150 -6.20 -11.43 -11.03
C GLY A 150 -7.43 -12.19 -10.55
N GLU A 151 -7.29 -13.47 -10.18
CA GLU A 151 -8.40 -14.27 -9.63
C GLU A 151 -8.68 -13.94 -8.17
N LEU A 152 -7.63 -13.57 -7.43
CA LEU A 152 -7.66 -13.37 -5.98
C LEU A 152 -7.75 -11.90 -5.59
N PHE A 153 -7.87 -11.00 -6.57
CA PHE A 153 -7.99 -9.56 -6.35
C PHE A 153 -9.26 -9.22 -5.55
N ALA A 154 -9.08 -8.43 -4.49
CA ALA A 154 -10.19 -7.95 -3.67
C ALA A 154 -10.57 -6.51 -4.06
N PHE A 155 -9.64 -5.56 -3.94
CA PHE A 155 -9.81 -4.14 -4.24
C PHE A 155 -8.48 -3.40 -4.11
N TYR A 156 -8.44 -2.16 -4.60
CA TYR A 156 -7.38 -1.20 -4.34
C TYR A 156 -7.69 -0.30 -3.15
N GLY A 157 -6.65 0.29 -2.59
CA GLY A 157 -6.72 1.28 -1.53
C GLY A 157 -5.82 2.47 -1.82
N ASN A 158 -6.43 3.63 -1.98
CA ASN A 158 -5.75 4.88 -2.19
C ASN A 158 -5.74 5.68 -0.87
N LEU A 159 -4.55 6.03 -0.38
CA LEU A 159 -4.36 6.97 0.75
C LEU A 159 -3.88 8.34 0.28
N LEU A 160 -3.43 8.40 -0.96
CA LEU A 160 -2.93 9.58 -1.63
C LEU A 160 -4.06 10.02 -2.56
N SER A 161 -5.13 10.63 -2.01
CA SER A 161 -5.97 11.45 -2.87
C SER A 161 -5.03 12.41 -3.63
N PRO A 162 -5.31 12.69 -4.91
CA PRO A 162 -4.37 13.43 -5.74
C PRO A 162 -3.92 14.67 -4.97
N TRP A 163 -2.67 15.04 -5.16
CA TRP A 163 -2.03 16.22 -4.60
C TRP A 163 -2.74 17.56 -4.95
N GLU A 164 -4.02 17.53 -5.33
CA GLU A 164 -4.89 18.63 -5.73
C GLU A 164 -5.52 19.42 -4.57
N ASP A 165 -5.33 19.02 -3.30
CA ASP A 165 -5.79 19.82 -2.14
C ASP A 165 -4.66 20.30 -1.20
N LEU A 166 -3.39 20.19 -1.61
CA LEU A 166 -2.36 21.02 -0.98
C LEU A 166 -2.43 22.41 -1.63
N PRO A 167 -2.75 23.49 -0.89
CA PRO A 167 -2.46 24.83 -1.40
C PRO A 167 -0.99 24.82 -1.79
N GLY A 168 -0.75 25.20 -3.03
CA GLY A 168 0.51 25.02 -3.72
C GLY A 168 1.72 25.44 -2.91
N ASP A 169 2.83 24.89 -3.35
CA ASP A 169 4.22 25.16 -3.06
C ASP A 169 4.64 26.64 -3.20
N ASP A 170 3.88 27.57 -2.62
CA ASP A 170 4.15 29.00 -2.48
C ASP A 170 4.51 29.35 -1.03
N THR A 171 4.24 28.45 -0.08
CA THR A 171 4.47 28.72 1.35
C THR A 171 5.90 28.42 1.79
N ILE A 172 6.63 27.52 1.09
CA ILE A 172 8.02 27.19 1.46
C ILE A 172 9.01 28.27 1.00
N VAL A 173 8.73 28.98 -0.10
CA VAL A 173 9.59 30.08 -0.58
C VAL A 173 9.46 31.33 0.32
N GLN A 174 8.31 31.56 0.96
CA GLN A 174 8.09 32.75 1.79
C GLN A 174 8.70 32.68 3.20
N ILE A 175 9.09 31.50 3.69
CA ILE A 175 9.66 31.33 5.04
C ILE A 175 11.19 31.58 5.03
N GLN A 176 11.85 31.54 3.87
CA GLN A 176 13.29 31.84 3.77
C GLN A 176 13.60 33.34 3.61
N ASP A 177 12.65 34.17 3.14
CA ASP A 177 12.85 35.61 2.94
C ASP A 177 12.51 36.49 4.16
N ARG A 178 12.05 35.92 5.28
CA ARG A 178 11.71 36.68 6.51
C ARG A 178 12.82 36.77 7.55
N GLN A 179 14.08 36.55 7.18
CA GLN A 179 15.22 36.72 8.10
C GLN A 179 15.90 38.10 8.04
N ASP A 180 15.44 39.05 7.22
CA ASP A 180 16.11 40.36 7.04
C ASP A 180 15.29 41.60 7.47
N LEU A 181 14.38 41.45 8.45
CA LEU A 181 13.74 42.62 9.07
C LEU A 181 14.71 43.32 10.05
N PRO A 182 14.97 44.64 9.89
CA PRO A 182 15.84 45.37 10.79
C PRO A 182 15.25 45.41 12.22
N LYS A 183 16.10 45.15 13.21
CA LYS A 183 15.74 45.25 14.64
C LYS A 183 15.23 46.67 14.95
N PRO A 184 14.15 46.83 15.72
CA PRO A 184 13.68 48.15 16.11
C PRO A 184 14.74 48.87 16.97
N SER A 185 15.04 50.10 16.59
CA SER A 185 15.95 51.00 17.32
C SER A 185 15.34 51.38 18.67
N VAL A 186 16.08 51.11 19.75
CA VAL A 186 15.74 51.60 21.09
C VAL A 186 16.06 53.10 21.14
N SER A 187 15.03 53.95 21.17
CA SER A 187 15.20 55.38 21.43
C SER A 187 15.28 55.62 22.94
N THR A 188 16.43 56.12 23.39
CA THR A 188 16.66 56.63 24.74
C THR A 188 15.70 57.77 25.06
N ILE A 189 14.85 57.60 26.07
CA ILE A 189 14.13 58.71 26.70
C ILE A 189 15.12 59.36 27.68
N ARG A 190 15.45 60.64 27.43
CA ARG A 190 16.07 61.52 28.42
C ARG A 190 14.94 62.19 29.21
N GLU A 191 14.96 62.05 30.53
CA GLU A 191 14.18 62.90 31.44
C GLU A 191 14.78 64.31 31.52
N PRO A 192 13.97 65.35 31.74
CA PRO A 192 14.43 66.62 32.27
C PRO A 192 14.65 66.60 33.79
#